data_AF-A0A1F6FPB2-F1
#
_entry.id   AF-A0A1F6FPB2-F1
#
_cell.length_a   1.000
_cell.length_b   1.000
_cell.length_c   1.000
_cell.angle_alpha   90.00
_cell.angle_beta   90.00
_cell.angle_gamma   90.00
#
_symmetry.space_group_name_H-M   'P 1'
#
loop_
_entity.id
_entity.type
_entity.pdbx_description
1 polymer ?
#
loop_
_entity_poly.entity_id
_entity_poly.type
_entity_poly.pdbx_seq_one_letter_code
_entity_poly.pdbx_strand_id
1 'polypeptide(L)'
;MNNEKTLYKTTRVIWYVFYVLEALLLFRFILKLLGANAAAGFTNFIYSLSYVPLAPFRLVFGTNSVGGSTLEWSTLLAMLVYWVVAWGIIKLVVMNRPLDEREAERGLEMQDNTQ
;
A
#
# COMPACT_ATOMS: atom_id res chain seq x y z
N MET A 1 -23.40 -15.52 9.84
CA MET A 1 -22.49 -14.70 10.68
C MET A 1 -21.07 -14.61 10.07
N ASN A 2 -20.94 -14.64 8.72
CA ASN A 2 -19.70 -15.11 8.09
C ASN A 2 -19.04 -14.10 7.13
N ASN A 3 -19.80 -13.17 6.55
CA ASN A 3 -19.28 -12.30 5.48
C ASN A 3 -18.53 -11.09 6.04
N GLU A 4 -19.04 -10.45 7.08
CA GLU A 4 -18.41 -9.25 7.66
C GLU A 4 -17.05 -9.54 8.31
N LYS A 5 -16.96 -10.64 9.08
CA LYS A 5 -15.69 -11.08 9.69
C LYS A 5 -14.65 -11.44 8.64
N THR A 6 -15.08 -11.97 7.50
CA THR A 6 -14.20 -12.31 6.39
C THR A 6 -13.68 -11.06 5.69
N LEU A 7 -14.55 -10.08 5.41
CA LEU A 7 -14.15 -8.80 4.81
C LEU A 7 -13.18 -8.01 5.70
N TYR A 8 -13.43 -7.96 7.01
CA TYR A 8 -12.53 -7.31 7.95
C TYR A 8 -11.13 -7.96 7.94
N LYS A 9 -11.08 -9.29 7.96
CA LYS A 9 -9.81 -10.04 7.89
C LYS A 9 -9.07 -9.77 6.57
N THR A 10 -9.77 -9.80 5.44
CA THR A 10 -9.19 -9.51 4.12
C THR A 10 -8.59 -8.11 4.06
N THR A 11 -9.35 -7.08 4.44
CA THR A 11 -8.86 -5.70 4.49
C THR A 11 -7.64 -5.55 5.40
N ARG A 12 -7.64 -6.23 6.55
CA ARG A 12 -6.51 -6.19 7.48
C ARG A 12 -5.23 -6.83 6.89
N VAL A 13 -5.37 -7.94 6.17
CA VAL A 13 -4.24 -8.58 5.48
C VAL A 13 -3.68 -7.66 4.40
N ILE A 14 -4.56 -7.02 3.60
CA ILE A 14 -4.13 -6.08 2.56
C ILE A 14 -3.34 -4.92 3.18
N TRP A 15 -3.84 -4.31 4.25
CA TRP A 15 -3.12 -3.25 4.96
C TRP A 15 -1.77 -3.71 5.50
N TYR A 16 -1.70 -4.91 6.07
CA TYR A 16 -0.44 -5.44 6.60
C TYR A 16 0.61 -5.63 5.50
N VAL A 17 0.23 -6.25 4.38
CA VAL A 17 1.12 -6.42 3.22
C VAL A 17 1.58 -5.07 2.67
N PHE A 18 0.65 -4.11 2.55
CA PHE A 18 0.97 -2.74 2.14
C PHE A 18 2.01 -2.10 3.07
N TYR A 19 1.81 -2.12 4.39
CA TYR A 19 2.76 -1.51 5.33
C TYR A 19 4.13 -2.16 5.33
N VAL A 20 4.22 -3.49 5.16
CA VAL A 20 5.51 -4.19 5.04
C VAL A 20 6.25 -3.74 3.77
N LEU A 21 5.53 -3.66 2.65
CA LEU A 21 6.09 -3.21 1.38
C LEU A 21 6.53 -1.73 1.44
N GLU A 22 5.72 -0.86 2.03
CA GLU A 22 6.06 0.55 2.22
C GLU A 22 7.27 0.74 3.14
N ALA A 23 7.34 0.00 4.25
CA ALA A 23 8.49 0.06 5.15
C ALA A 23 9.78 -0.34 4.42
N LEU A 24 9.74 -1.38 3.59
CA LEU A 24 10.88 -1.82 2.77
C LEU A 24 11.33 -0.73 1.79
N LEU A 25 10.40 -0.10 1.07
CA LEU A 25 10.71 0.98 0.12
C LEU A 25 11.18 2.26 0.82
N LEU A 26 10.61 2.58 1.98
CA LEU A 26 11.02 3.70 2.81
C LEU A 26 12.45 3.52 3.33
N PHE A 27 12.79 2.34 3.84
CA PHE A 27 14.17 2.03 4.24
C PHE A 27 15.13 2.18 3.06
N ARG A 28 14.76 1.64 1.88
CA ARG A 28 15.56 1.81 0.67
C ARG A 28 15.81 3.29 0.37
N PHE A 29 14.73 4.09 0.33
CA PHE A 29 14.79 5.51 0.02
C PHE A 29 15.70 6.25 1.00
N ILE A 30 15.50 6.06 2.31
CA ILE A 30 16.31 6.72 3.35
C ILE A 30 17.78 6.30 3.23
N LEU A 31 18.07 5.01 3.08
CA LEU A 31 19.45 4.53 2.96
C LEU A 31 20.15 5.11 1.72
N LYS A 32 19.46 5.18 0.58
CA LYS A 32 19.98 5.81 -0.65
C LYS A 32 20.20 7.30 -0.46
N LEU A 33 19.23 7.99 0.14
CA LEU A 33 19.28 9.43 0.38
C LEU A 33 20.41 9.80 1.35
N LEU A 34 20.70 8.96 2.35
CA LEU A 34 21.79 9.21 3.30
C LEU A 34 23.15 8.69 2.83
N GLY A 35 23.25 8.11 1.63
CA GLY A 35 24.50 7.57 1.09
C GLY A 35 25.03 6.37 1.89
N ALA A 36 24.13 5.52 2.39
CA ALA A 36 24.51 4.36 3.18
C ALA A 36 25.45 3.41 2.41
N ASN A 37 26.42 2.82 3.12
CA ASN A 37 27.36 1.87 2.53
C ASN A 37 26.63 0.65 1.94
N ALA A 38 26.66 0.50 0.61
CA ALA A 38 26.00 -0.59 -0.10
C ALA A 38 26.63 -1.97 0.14
N ALA A 39 27.87 -2.04 0.66
CA ALA A 39 28.53 -3.28 1.04
C ALA A 39 28.12 -3.77 2.44
N ALA A 40 27.47 -2.93 3.25
CA ALA A 40 26.96 -3.36 4.55
C ALA A 40 25.81 -4.36 4.36
N GLY A 41 25.83 -5.46 5.13
CA GLY A 41 24.87 -6.57 4.95
C GLY A 41 23.40 -6.12 5.02
N PHE A 42 23.05 -5.25 5.97
CA PHE A 42 21.69 -4.72 6.09
C PHE A 42 21.27 -3.87 4.87
N THR A 43 22.12 -2.93 4.44
CA THR A 43 21.83 -2.08 3.27
C THR A 43 21.70 -2.91 2.00
N ASN A 44 22.59 -3.88 1.81
CA ASN A 44 22.54 -4.79 0.67
C ASN A 44 21.25 -5.62 0.65
N PHE A 45 20.85 -6.16 1.81
CA PHE A 45 19.59 -6.90 1.96
C PHE A 45 18.39 -6.04 1.56
N ILE A 46 18.28 -4.81 2.08
CA ILE A 46 17.19 -3.89 1.74
C ILE A 46 17.19 -3.58 0.24
N TYR A 47 18.35 -3.28 -0.35
CA TYR A 47 18.45 -2.95 -1.79
C TYR A 47 18.08 -4.13 -2.70
N SER A 48 18.41 -5.35 -2.27
CA SER A 48 18.10 -6.57 -3.02
C SER A 48 16.61 -6.92 -2.91
N LEU A 49 16.06 -6.91 -1.70
CA LEU A 49 14.65 -7.25 -1.49
C LEU A 49 13.71 -6.21 -2.12
N SER A 50 14.07 -4.93 -2.05
CA SER A 50 13.31 -3.84 -2.69
C SER A 50 13.46 -3.78 -4.21
N TYR A 51 14.33 -4.59 -4.82
CA TYR A 51 14.53 -4.59 -6.27
C TYR A 51 13.24 -4.94 -7.02
N VAL A 52 12.55 -6.00 -6.60
CA VAL A 52 11.33 -6.50 -7.25
C VAL A 52 10.20 -5.46 -7.24
N PRO A 53 9.79 -4.89 -6.09
CA PRO A 53 8.72 -3.89 -6.08
C PRO A 53 9.10 -2.58 -6.78
N LEU A 54 10.39 -2.24 -6.88
CA LEU A 54 10.84 -1.05 -7.61
C LEU A 54 10.95 -1.29 -9.13
N ALA A 55 11.13 -2.53 -9.59
CA ALA A 55 11.46 -2.85 -10.97
C ALA A 55 10.56 -2.17 -12.03
N PRO A 56 9.22 -2.09 -11.86
CA PRO A 56 8.35 -1.44 -12.84
C PRO A 56 8.57 0.08 -12.97
N PHE A 57 9.06 0.73 -11.91
CA PHE A 57 9.18 2.19 -11.81
C PHE A 57 10.60 2.70 -12.00
N ARG A 58 11.59 1.80 -12.00
CA ARG A 58 13.02 2.15 -11.91
C ARG A 58 13.48 3.13 -12.98
N LEU A 59 12.92 3.04 -14.18
CA LEU A 59 13.29 3.84 -15.35
C LEU A 59 12.39 5.07 -15.57
N VAL A 60 11.40 5.32 -14.69
CA VAL A 60 10.48 6.44 -14.85
C VAL A 60 11.20 7.78 -14.68
N PHE A 61 12.14 7.86 -13.74
CA PHE A 61 12.94 9.04 -13.49
C PHE A 61 14.44 8.72 -13.55
N GLY A 62 15.23 9.73 -13.93
CA GLY A 62 16.68 9.67 -13.80
C GLY A 62 17.12 9.68 -12.33
N THR A 63 18.32 9.17 -12.07
CA THR A 63 18.95 9.17 -10.74
C THR A 63 19.68 10.48 -10.49
N ASN A 64 19.36 11.16 -9.39
CA ASN A 64 20.11 12.33 -8.92
C ASN A 64 21.04 11.91 -7.78
N SER A 65 22.36 12.02 -7.97
CA SER A 65 23.33 11.67 -6.93
C SER A 65 24.35 12.78 -6.71
N VAL A 66 24.62 13.07 -5.43
CA VAL A 66 25.59 14.08 -4.99
C VAL A 66 26.35 13.53 -3.79
N GLY A 67 27.68 13.43 -3.88
CA GLY A 67 28.53 13.02 -2.76
C GLY A 67 28.19 11.65 -2.16
N GLY A 68 27.66 10.72 -2.96
CA GLY A 68 27.21 9.39 -2.51
C GLY A 68 25.75 9.32 -2.04
N SER A 69 25.13 10.46 -1.72
CA SER A 69 23.68 10.55 -1.54
C SER A 69 22.97 10.37 -2.88
N THR A 70 21.86 9.63 -2.91
CA THR A 70 21.04 9.43 -4.10
C THR A 70 19.56 9.66 -3.78
N LEU A 71 18.95 10.64 -4.44
CA LEU A 71 17.51 10.87 -4.39
C LEU A 71 16.82 10.02 -5.49
N GLU A 72 16.24 8.89 -5.09
CA GLU A 72 15.52 7.98 -6.00
C GLU A 72 14.03 8.35 -6.11
N TRP A 73 13.70 9.28 -7.02
CA TRP A 73 12.30 9.67 -7.31
C TRP A 73 11.41 8.47 -7.67
N SER A 74 11.95 7.48 -8.38
CA SER A 74 11.25 6.25 -8.73
C SER A 74 10.77 5.45 -7.51
N THR A 75 11.49 5.52 -6.39
CA THR A 75 11.11 4.85 -5.14
C THR A 75 9.91 5.56 -4.49
N LEU A 76 9.91 6.90 -4.48
CA LEU A 76 8.77 7.68 -3.99
C LEU A 76 7.52 7.47 -4.86
N LEU A 77 7.69 7.39 -6.19
CA LEU A 77 6.59 7.04 -7.09
C LEU A 77 6.04 5.64 -6.81
N ALA A 78 6.91 4.64 -6.60
CA ALA A 78 6.48 3.29 -6.28
C ALA A 78 5.61 3.28 -5.01
N MET A 79 6.04 3.95 -3.94
CA MET A 79 5.28 4.09 -2.69
C MET A 79 3.88 4.70 -2.94
N LEU A 80 3.83 5.80 -3.69
CA LEU A 80 2.56 6.44 -4.03
C LEU A 80 1.63 5.51 -4.82
N VAL A 81 2.16 4.81 -5.83
CA VAL A 81 1.36 3.89 -6.66
C VAL A 81 0.84 2.72 -5.83
N TYR A 82 1.68 2.11 -4.98
CA TYR A 82 1.24 1.01 -4.12
C TYR A 82 0.20 1.44 -3.10
N TRP A 83 0.27 2.67 -2.58
CA TRP A 83 -0.77 3.24 -1.73
C TRP A 83 -2.11 3.35 -2.47
N VAL A 84 -2.10 3.89 -3.70
CA VAL A 84 -3.31 3.98 -4.54
C VAL A 84 -3.87 2.59 -4.84
N VAL A 85 -3.02 1.62 -5.17
CA VAL A 85 -3.43 0.24 -5.47
C VAL A 85 -4.05 -0.44 -4.24
N ALA A 86 -3.41 -0.37 -3.08
CA ALA A 86 -3.94 -0.96 -1.86
C ALA A 86 -5.30 -0.36 -1.48
N TRP A 87 -5.42 0.97 -1.56
CA TRP A 87 -6.68 1.68 -1.34
C TRP A 87 -7.77 1.23 -2.33
N GLY A 88 -7.45 1.13 -3.62
CA GLY A 88 -8.38 0.68 -4.67
C GLY A 88 -8.86 -0.75 -4.45
N ILE A 89 -7.95 -1.68 -4.13
CA ILE A 89 -8.30 -3.08 -3.81
C ILE A 89 -9.26 -3.14 -2.63
N ILE A 90 -8.99 -2.40 -1.55
CA ILE A 90 -9.86 -2.38 -0.36
C ILE A 90 -11.25 -1.83 -0.72
N LYS A 91 -11.32 -0.76 -1.50
CA LYS A 91 -12.60 -0.19 -1.96
C LYS A 91 -13.42 -1.22 -2.75
N LEU A 92 -12.80 -1.96 -3.66
CA LEU A 92 -13.47 -3.03 -4.41
C LEU A 92 -13.96 -4.17 -3.52
N VAL A 93 -13.13 -4.61 -2.56
CA VAL A 93 -13.51 -5.65 -1.59
C VAL A 93 -14.71 -5.23 -0.74
N VAL A 94 -14.75 -3.97 -0.31
CA VAL A 94 -15.87 -3.44 0.50
C VAL A 94 -17.12 -3.20 -0.34
N MET A 95 -16.98 -2.77 -1.60
CA MET A 95 -18.11 -2.51 -2.49
C MET A 95 -18.84 -3.79 -2.93
N ASN A 96 -18.16 -4.94 -2.98
CA ASN A 96 -18.78 -6.23 -3.34
C ASN A 96 -19.71 -6.83 -2.26
N ARG A 97 -20.19 -6.01 -1.31
CA ARG A 97 -21.22 -6.42 -0.36
C ARG A 97 -22.57 -6.40 -1.10
N PRO A 98 -23.35 -7.50 -1.12
CA PRO A 98 -24.73 -7.41 -1.59
C PRO A 98 -25.47 -6.41 -0.71
N LEU A 99 -26.19 -5.47 -1.33
CA LEU A 99 -27.16 -4.64 -0.62
C LEU A 99 -28.13 -5.60 0.06
N ASP A 100 -28.14 -5.64 1.40
CA ASP A 100 -29.13 -6.42 2.12
C ASP A 100 -30.46 -5.68 1.94
N GLU A 101 -31.30 -6.14 1.02
CA GLU A 101 -32.64 -5.60 0.77
C GLU A 101 -33.40 -5.42 2.10
N ARG A 102 -33.18 -6.32 3.08
CA ARG A 102 -33.78 -6.26 4.42
C ARG A 102 -33.25 -5.15 5.32
N GLU A 103 -32.07 -4.61 5.03
CA GLU A 103 -31.52 -3.44 5.73
C GLU A 103 -32.03 -2.15 5.10
N ALA A 104 -32.21 -2.12 3.76
CA ALA A 104 -32.87 -1.03 3.06
C ALA A 104 -34.36 -0.93 3.44
N GLU A 105 -35.10 -2.05 3.44
CA GLU A 105 -36.51 -2.12 3.85
C GLU A 105 -36.70 -1.66 5.31
N ARG A 106 -35.89 -2.15 6.26
CA ARG A 106 -35.94 -1.70 7.67
C ARG A 106 -35.63 -0.21 7.83
N GLY A 107 -34.70 0.32 7.03
CA GLY A 107 -34.39 1.76 7.02
C GLY A 107 -35.59 2.60 6.58
N LEU A 108 -36.34 2.13 5.58
CA LEU A 108 -37.56 2.77 5.09
C LEU A 108 -38.71 2.65 6.10
N GLU A 109 -38.92 1.47 6.71
CA GLU A 109 -39.96 1.26 7.73
C GLU A 109 -39.76 2.11 8.98
N MET A 110 -38.52 2.31 9.43
CA MET A 110 -38.24 3.22 10.55
C MET A 110 -38.47 4.69 10.18
N GLN A 111 -38.19 5.07 8.93
CA GLN A 111 -38.43 6.43 8.44
C GLN A 111 -39.92 6.75 8.35
N ASP A 112 -40.76 5.77 7.97
CA ASP A 112 -42.22 5.89 7.92
C ASP A 112 -42.87 5.91 9.32
N ASN A 113 -42.39 5.09 10.27
CA ASN A 113 -42.93 5.02 11.64
C ASN A 113 -42.56 6.20 12.55
N THR A 114 -41.71 7.14 12.09
CA THR A 114 -41.30 8.32 12.87
C THR A 114 -42.03 9.60 12.43
N GLN A 115 -42.97 9.50 11.48
CA GLN A 115 -43.95 10.54 11.15
C GLN A 115 -45.31 10.27 11.81
#